data_AF-A0A9P1FHG5-F1
#
_entry.id   AF-A0A9P1FHG5-F1
#
_cell.length_a   1.000
_cell.length_b   1.000
_cell.length_c   1.000
_cell.angle_alpha   90.00
_cell.angle_beta   90.00
_cell.angle_gamma   90.00
#
_symmetry.space_group_name_H-M   'P 1'
#
loop_
_entity.id
_entity.type
_entity.pdbx_description
1 polymer ?
#
loop_
_entity_poly.entity_id
_entity_poly.type
_entity_poly.pdbx_seq_one_letter_code
_entity_poly.pdbx_strand_id
1 'polypeptide(L)'
;MVTRNVHPEAHWRHFFVSLLGVPETPTPDQVLRHVDRLSSSASGSAMWAPLLLLAENLEKEVWKDLAEKLKLRRCIPLLRERLGTPKDGVFVDDGVLPSPLLLRLRDADVNLAETPPTAAVRQHWPLLCRALGLPMLSSVCQVSVQHAGTAKCSALGRAVSEMLVPAQRYLLARHPKVYHRPEASHVAAWLEKLQVVEVAAPLQLQCRLPDFVTELEADSYLEGCSSCSDTNPSVRLLLVPGASLASICVELARLLVPNAQEDAAHAREALTTFLASVSAGAAEEVCAALQVPPLEADVTPWPMPKEVADQLAAEQRLLEAAEAEAKPGPSEVPEEEEAPGSINC
;
A
#
# COMPACT_ATOMS: atom_id res chain seq x y z
N MET A 1 38.03 13.36 -14.78
CA MET A 1 37.26 12.71 -13.69
C MET A 1 36.46 11.58 -14.32
N VAL A 2 36.97 10.36 -14.27
CA VAL A 2 36.30 9.18 -14.84
C VAL A 2 35.39 8.61 -13.76
N THR A 3 34.09 8.73 -13.98
CA THR A 3 33.06 8.03 -13.20
C THR A 3 33.25 6.52 -13.42
N ARG A 4 33.83 5.84 -12.43
CA ARG A 4 33.86 4.37 -12.41
C ARG A 4 32.43 3.88 -12.20
N ASN A 5 31.82 3.40 -13.28
CA ASN A 5 30.72 2.44 -13.20
C ASN A 5 31.26 1.18 -12.52
N VAL A 6 31.06 1.08 -11.20
CA VAL A 6 31.41 -0.12 -10.44
C VAL A 6 30.27 -1.11 -10.61
N HIS A 7 30.52 -2.15 -11.40
CA HIS A 7 29.61 -3.28 -11.58
C HIS A 7 29.27 -3.92 -10.21
N PRO A 8 28.03 -4.38 -10.00
CA PRO A 8 27.62 -5.16 -8.82
C PRO A 8 28.23 -6.58 -8.76
N GLU A 9 29.33 -6.85 -9.48
CA GLU A 9 30.16 -8.03 -9.20
C GLU A 9 31.42 -7.66 -8.40
N ALA A 10 31.74 -6.36 -8.27
CA ALA A 10 33.03 -5.91 -7.74
C ALA A 10 33.09 -5.83 -6.20
N HIS A 11 31.96 -5.65 -5.49
CA HIS A 11 31.97 -5.43 -4.03
C HIS A 11 32.22 -6.71 -3.21
N TRP A 12 31.58 -7.84 -3.53
CA TRP A 12 31.78 -9.16 -2.94
C TRP A 12 33.18 -9.68 -3.23
N ARG A 13 33.67 -9.46 -4.46
CA ARG A 13 35.04 -9.79 -4.87
C ARG A 13 36.05 -9.09 -3.95
N HIS A 14 35.92 -7.79 -3.74
CA HIS A 14 36.81 -7.06 -2.83
C HIS A 14 36.64 -7.51 -1.36
N PHE A 15 35.41 -7.78 -0.91
CA PHE A 15 35.16 -8.22 0.46
C PHE A 15 35.71 -9.62 0.76
N PHE A 16 35.42 -10.63 -0.05
CA PHE A 16 35.90 -11.99 0.21
C PHE A 16 37.38 -12.18 -0.13
N VAL A 17 37.87 -11.59 -1.22
CA VAL A 17 39.26 -11.79 -1.68
C VAL A 17 40.23 -10.84 -0.99
N SER A 18 39.91 -9.54 -0.91
CA SER A 18 40.85 -8.54 -0.39
C SER A 18 40.75 -8.34 1.13
N LEU A 19 39.56 -8.41 1.73
CA LEU A 19 39.40 -8.24 3.18
C LEU A 19 39.51 -9.56 3.96
N LEU A 20 39.21 -10.71 3.34
CA LEU A 20 39.02 -11.98 4.06
C LEU A 20 39.91 -13.14 3.61
N GLY A 21 40.70 -12.99 2.54
CA GLY A 21 41.65 -14.01 2.07
C GLY A 21 41.00 -15.32 1.60
N VAL A 22 39.75 -15.28 1.16
CA VAL A 22 39.00 -16.44 0.66
C VAL A 22 39.11 -16.50 -0.87
N PRO A 23 39.17 -17.69 -1.50
CA PRO A 23 39.19 -17.81 -2.96
C PRO A 23 37.99 -17.13 -3.64
N GLU A 24 38.18 -16.77 -4.92
CA GLU A 24 37.24 -15.98 -5.75
C GLU A 24 35.80 -16.52 -5.77
N THR A 25 35.62 -17.82 -5.53
CA THR A 25 34.33 -18.48 -5.37
C THR A 25 34.33 -19.32 -4.08
N PRO A 26 33.89 -18.76 -2.94
CA PRO A 26 33.91 -19.48 -1.68
C PRO A 26 32.88 -20.62 -1.70
N THR A 27 33.27 -21.75 -1.13
CA THR A 27 32.37 -22.91 -0.93
C THR A 27 31.37 -22.63 0.19
N PRO A 28 30.21 -23.33 0.21
CA PRO A 28 29.22 -23.16 1.28
C PRO A 28 29.77 -23.40 2.68
N ASP A 29 30.68 -24.36 2.86
CA ASP A 29 31.34 -24.60 4.15
C ASP A 29 32.28 -23.47 4.58
N GLN A 30 32.95 -22.81 3.63
CA GLN A 30 33.77 -21.63 3.91
C GLN A 30 32.91 -20.44 4.36
N VAL A 31 31.76 -20.23 3.70
CA VAL A 31 30.78 -19.22 4.11
C VAL A 31 30.25 -19.53 5.50
N LEU A 32 29.90 -20.79 5.78
CA LEU A 32 29.40 -21.19 7.10
C LEU A 32 30.39 -20.90 8.22
N ARG A 33 31.65 -21.32 8.06
CA ARG A 33 32.72 -21.04 9.04
C ARG A 33 32.94 -19.53 9.22
N HIS A 34 32.73 -18.75 8.16
CA HIS A 34 32.85 -17.31 8.25
C HIS A 34 31.69 -16.68 9.03
N VAL A 35 30.45 -17.10 8.76
CA VAL A 35 29.28 -16.70 9.54
C VAL A 35 29.46 -17.07 11.02
N ASP A 36 29.98 -18.26 11.32
CA ASP A 36 30.26 -18.68 12.71
C ASP A 36 31.28 -17.75 13.39
N ARG A 37 32.32 -17.31 12.67
CA ARG A 37 33.29 -16.32 13.18
C ARG A 37 32.63 -14.96 13.42
N LEU A 38 31.90 -14.43 12.45
CA LEU A 38 31.24 -13.13 12.55
C LEU A 38 30.18 -13.10 13.67
N SER A 39 29.42 -14.19 13.82
CA SER A 39 28.35 -14.30 14.83
C SER A 39 28.86 -14.15 16.27
N SER A 40 30.17 -14.37 16.48
CA SER A 40 30.82 -14.31 17.79
C SER A 40 31.44 -12.95 18.13
N SER A 41 31.64 -12.05 17.15
CA SER A 41 32.54 -10.89 17.31
C SER A 41 32.19 -9.64 16.50
N ALA A 42 31.22 -9.70 15.58
CA ALA A 42 30.97 -8.64 14.62
C ALA A 42 29.61 -7.94 14.79
N SER A 43 29.52 -6.72 14.24
CA SER A 43 28.29 -5.95 14.08
C SER A 43 27.39 -6.57 13.00
N GLY A 44 26.08 -6.32 13.09
CA GLY A 44 25.08 -6.76 12.09
C GLY A 44 25.48 -6.46 10.64
N SER A 45 26.15 -5.33 10.41
CA SER A 45 26.60 -4.88 9.09
C SER A 45 27.55 -5.86 8.38
N ALA A 46 28.37 -6.61 9.12
CA ALA A 46 29.32 -7.56 8.53
C ALA A 46 28.65 -8.80 7.93
N MET A 47 27.41 -9.11 8.32
CA MET A 47 26.67 -10.28 7.83
C MET A 47 26.07 -10.08 6.43
N TRP A 48 25.98 -8.85 5.93
CA TRP A 48 25.31 -8.60 4.65
C TRP A 48 26.02 -9.24 3.46
N ALA A 49 27.35 -9.27 3.44
CA ALA A 49 28.11 -9.89 2.36
C ALA A 49 27.91 -11.42 2.26
N PRO A 50 28.03 -12.22 3.34
CA PRO A 50 27.73 -13.65 3.25
C PRO A 50 26.26 -13.96 2.98
N LEU A 51 25.33 -13.16 3.50
CA LEU A 51 23.89 -13.31 3.22
C LEU A 51 23.56 -13.07 1.74
N LEU A 52 24.16 -12.04 1.14
CA LEU A 52 23.97 -11.72 -0.27
C LEU A 52 24.50 -12.82 -1.19
N LEU A 53 25.68 -13.34 -0.88
CA LEU A 53 26.26 -14.44 -1.64
C LEU A 53 25.39 -15.70 -1.58
N LEU A 54 24.84 -16.01 -0.41
CA LEU A 54 23.85 -17.08 -0.27
C LEU A 54 22.65 -16.80 -1.19
N ALA A 55 22.08 -15.59 -1.12
CA ALA A 55 20.91 -15.20 -1.88
C ALA A 55 21.08 -15.40 -3.40
N GLU A 56 22.22 -14.99 -3.95
CA GLU A 56 22.57 -15.13 -5.38
C GLU A 56 22.75 -16.59 -5.82
N ASN A 57 22.91 -17.52 -4.89
CA ASN A 57 23.22 -18.93 -5.18
C ASN A 57 22.18 -19.92 -4.63
N LEU A 58 21.07 -19.44 -4.03
CA LEU A 58 20.04 -20.27 -3.39
C LEU A 58 19.42 -21.33 -4.31
N GLU A 59 19.45 -21.13 -5.63
CA GLU A 59 18.95 -22.10 -6.61
C GLU A 59 19.79 -23.37 -6.70
N LYS A 60 21.07 -23.30 -6.28
CA LYS A 60 22.01 -24.43 -6.31
C LYS A 60 21.82 -25.29 -5.05
N GLU A 61 21.65 -26.60 -5.21
CA GLU A 61 21.40 -27.54 -4.10
C GLU A 61 22.39 -27.40 -2.93
N VAL A 62 23.69 -27.27 -3.21
CA VAL A 62 24.73 -27.15 -2.17
C VAL A 62 24.54 -25.90 -1.28
N TRP A 63 23.86 -24.87 -1.78
CA TRP A 63 23.56 -23.63 -1.04
C TRP A 63 22.24 -23.70 -0.27
N LYS A 64 21.30 -24.56 -0.66
CA LYS A 64 20.09 -24.83 0.14
C LYS A 64 20.45 -25.52 1.45
N ASP A 65 21.37 -26.48 1.40
CA ASP A 65 21.91 -27.13 2.61
C ASP A 65 22.57 -26.12 3.56
N LEU A 66 23.23 -25.10 3.01
CA LEU A 66 23.79 -24.01 3.80
C LEU A 66 22.69 -23.17 4.46
N ALA A 67 21.64 -22.82 3.73
CA ALA A 67 20.50 -22.08 4.29
C ALA A 67 19.88 -22.83 5.48
N GLU A 68 19.67 -24.15 5.36
CA GLU A 68 19.18 -24.98 6.47
C GLU A 68 20.11 -24.93 7.70
N LYS A 69 21.43 -25.03 7.48
CA LYS A 69 22.42 -24.90 8.56
C LYS A 69 22.38 -23.52 9.22
N LEU A 70 22.06 -22.46 8.49
CA LEU A 70 22.02 -21.09 9.00
C LEU A 70 20.76 -20.78 9.84
N LYS A 71 19.69 -21.57 9.73
CA LYS A 71 18.45 -21.38 10.52
C LYS A 71 18.64 -21.35 12.03
N LEU A 72 19.72 -21.96 12.53
CA LEU A 72 20.03 -22.06 13.96
C LEU A 72 21.14 -21.09 14.40
N ARG A 73 21.67 -20.26 13.49
CA ARG A 73 22.82 -19.39 13.73
C ARG A 73 22.39 -17.94 13.85
N ARG A 74 23.17 -17.15 14.61
CA ARG A 74 22.95 -15.71 14.79
C ARG A 74 23.46 -14.93 13.57
N CYS A 75 22.83 -15.16 12.42
CA CYS A 75 23.27 -14.61 11.14
C CYS A 75 22.35 -13.51 10.59
N ILE A 76 21.23 -13.20 11.23
CA ILE A 76 20.31 -12.14 10.79
C ILE A 76 20.68 -10.82 11.45
N PRO A 77 20.99 -9.77 10.66
CA PRO A 77 21.08 -8.40 11.15
C PRO A 77 19.72 -7.95 11.68
N LEU A 78 19.67 -7.59 12.95
CA LEU A 78 18.52 -6.99 13.62
C LEU A 78 18.83 -5.53 13.93
N LEU A 79 17.79 -4.69 13.99
CA LEU A 79 17.93 -3.26 14.32
C LEU A 79 18.79 -3.07 15.58
N ARG A 80 19.50 -1.93 15.60
CA ARG A 80 20.48 -1.58 16.66
C ARG A 80 21.74 -2.45 16.60
N GLU A 81 22.15 -2.85 15.39
CA GLU A 81 23.38 -3.61 15.10
C GLU A 81 23.46 -4.98 15.80
N ARG A 82 22.31 -5.53 16.21
CA ARG A 82 22.25 -6.83 16.89
C ARG A 82 22.27 -7.96 15.86
N LEU A 83 22.73 -9.12 16.31
CA LEU A 83 22.63 -10.36 15.55
C LEU A 83 21.67 -11.31 16.25
N GLY A 84 20.65 -11.77 15.52
CA GLY A 84 19.67 -12.75 15.96
C GLY A 84 19.68 -14.00 15.10
N THR A 85 19.02 -15.05 15.57
CA THR A 85 18.69 -16.18 14.71
C THR A 85 17.50 -15.84 13.81
N PRO A 86 17.30 -16.56 12.69
CA PRO A 86 16.11 -16.41 11.87
C PRO A 86 14.77 -16.58 12.61
N LYS A 87 14.74 -17.23 13.77
CA LYS A 87 13.52 -17.34 14.60
C LYS A 87 13.30 -16.14 15.51
N ASP A 88 14.36 -15.41 15.84
CA ASP A 88 14.29 -14.27 16.75
C ASP A 88 13.85 -12.99 16.02
N GLY A 89 14.07 -12.93 14.70
CA GLY A 89 13.81 -11.75 13.89
C GLY A 89 12.43 -11.73 13.25
N VAL A 90 11.95 -10.53 12.90
CA VAL A 90 10.76 -10.34 12.06
C VAL A 90 11.13 -9.50 10.85
N PHE A 91 10.81 -10.01 9.66
CA PHE A 91 10.97 -9.29 8.40
C PHE A 91 9.83 -8.28 8.22
N VAL A 92 10.15 -7.00 8.09
CA VAL A 92 9.16 -5.95 7.83
C VAL A 92 8.84 -5.94 6.34
N ASP A 93 7.63 -6.35 5.98
CA ASP A 93 7.13 -6.19 4.62
C ASP A 93 6.64 -4.74 4.42
N ASP A 94 6.86 -4.20 3.23
CA ASP A 94 6.45 -2.84 2.91
C ASP A 94 4.93 -2.68 3.03
N GLY A 95 4.50 -1.64 3.75
CA GLY A 95 3.09 -1.24 3.82
C GLY A 95 2.17 -2.17 4.61
N VAL A 96 2.71 -3.05 5.47
CA VAL A 96 1.91 -3.86 6.41
C VAL A 96 1.41 -3.01 7.58
N LEU A 97 2.24 -2.09 8.08
CA LEU A 97 1.90 -1.18 9.16
C LEU A 97 2.14 0.28 8.75
N PRO A 98 1.32 1.22 9.26
CA PRO A 98 1.64 2.64 9.21
C PRO A 98 3.03 2.96 9.78
N SER A 99 3.75 3.90 9.17
CA SER A 99 5.11 4.30 9.60
C SER A 99 5.21 4.63 11.10
N PRO A 100 4.25 5.33 11.74
CA PRO A 100 4.32 5.59 13.18
C PRO A 100 4.24 4.31 14.04
N LEU A 101 3.52 3.28 13.60
CA LEU A 101 3.50 1.98 14.29
C LEU A 101 4.83 1.24 14.12
N LEU A 102 5.44 1.28 12.93
CA LEU A 102 6.77 0.73 12.71
C LEU A 102 7.83 1.39 13.58
N LEU A 103 7.75 2.71 13.78
CA LEU A 103 8.62 3.44 14.69
C LEU A 103 8.45 2.98 16.14
N ARG A 104 7.19 2.83 16.61
CA ARG A 104 6.91 2.31 17.95
C ARG A 104 7.47 0.90 18.16
N LEU A 105 7.36 0.02 17.15
CA LEU A 105 7.96 -1.32 17.20
C LEU A 105 9.49 -1.25 17.30
N ARG A 106 10.13 -0.37 16.53
CA ARG A 106 11.58 -0.14 16.58
C ARG A 106 12.04 0.42 17.94
N ASP A 107 11.22 1.23 18.59
CA ASP A 107 11.54 1.82 19.89
C ASP A 107 11.35 0.81 21.03
N ALA A 108 10.37 -0.08 20.91
CA ALA A 108 9.99 -1.07 21.91
C ALA A 108 10.87 -2.34 21.96
N ASP A 109 12.09 -2.30 21.42
CA ASP A 109 13.04 -3.44 21.40
C ASP A 109 12.51 -4.70 20.69
N VAL A 110 11.53 -4.58 19.80
CA VAL A 110 11.13 -5.69 18.93
C VAL A 110 12.29 -6.02 17.99
N ASN A 111 12.60 -7.30 17.85
CA ASN A 111 13.66 -7.82 16.99
C ASN A 111 13.27 -7.73 15.51
N LEU A 112 13.16 -6.52 14.97
CA LEU A 112 12.96 -6.30 13.55
C LEU A 112 14.28 -6.55 12.81
N ALA A 113 14.21 -7.27 11.69
CA ALA A 113 15.34 -7.41 10.80
C ALA A 113 15.71 -6.06 10.18
N GLU A 114 17.01 -5.79 10.03
CA GLU A 114 17.48 -4.56 9.39
C GLU A 114 17.11 -4.55 7.91
N THR A 115 16.79 -3.37 7.39
CA THR A 115 16.62 -3.18 5.95
C THR A 115 17.97 -3.37 5.25
N PRO A 116 18.04 -4.19 4.18
CA PRO A 116 19.29 -4.41 3.48
C PRO A 116 19.86 -3.11 2.88
N PRO A 117 21.17 -2.86 2.99
CA PRO A 117 21.77 -1.56 2.68
C PRO A 117 21.84 -1.26 1.18
N THR A 118 21.82 -2.29 0.31
CA THR A 118 21.97 -2.12 -1.14
C THR A 118 20.75 -2.67 -1.88
N ALA A 119 20.44 -2.07 -3.04
CA ALA A 119 19.33 -2.51 -3.88
C ALA A 119 19.48 -3.98 -4.35
N ALA A 120 20.71 -4.40 -4.66
CA ALA A 120 21.02 -5.78 -5.05
C ALA A 120 20.63 -6.80 -3.95
N VAL A 121 20.86 -6.47 -2.67
CA VAL A 121 20.44 -7.35 -1.56
C VAL A 121 18.94 -7.28 -1.35
N ARG A 122 18.34 -6.09 -1.44
CA ARG A 122 16.88 -5.90 -1.27
C ARG A 122 16.09 -6.79 -2.22
N GLN A 123 16.53 -6.93 -3.47
CA GLN A 123 15.87 -7.77 -4.47
C GLN A 123 15.83 -9.25 -4.07
N HIS A 124 16.90 -9.74 -3.45
CA HIS A 124 17.01 -11.15 -3.05
C HIS A 124 16.54 -11.39 -1.60
N TRP A 125 16.25 -10.32 -0.86
CA TRP A 125 15.96 -10.39 0.57
C TRP A 125 14.70 -11.20 0.90
N PRO A 126 13.55 -11.05 0.20
CA PRO A 126 12.37 -11.87 0.47
C PRO A 126 12.62 -13.37 0.23
N LEU A 127 13.40 -13.72 -0.80
CA LEU A 127 13.77 -15.11 -1.09
C LEU A 127 14.66 -15.69 0.02
N LEU A 128 15.60 -14.88 0.50
CA LEU A 128 16.48 -15.27 1.60
C LEU A 128 15.73 -15.41 2.92
N CYS A 129 14.80 -14.49 3.24
CA CYS A 129 13.93 -14.59 4.41
C CYS A 129 13.15 -15.91 4.40
N ARG A 130 12.59 -16.28 3.24
CA ARG A 130 11.87 -17.55 3.06
C ARG A 130 12.78 -18.77 3.25
N ALA A 131 13.98 -18.76 2.66
CA ALA A 131 14.93 -19.85 2.77
C ALA A 131 15.42 -20.07 4.22
N LEU A 132 15.63 -18.96 4.96
CA LEU A 132 16.07 -19.00 6.35
C LEU A 132 14.92 -19.20 7.35
N GLY A 133 13.66 -19.14 6.89
CA GLY A 133 12.48 -19.26 7.75
C GLY A 133 12.25 -18.07 8.67
N LEU A 134 12.67 -16.88 8.26
CA LEU A 134 12.41 -15.62 8.97
C LEU A 134 10.93 -15.24 8.78
N PRO A 135 10.13 -15.11 9.87
CA PRO A 135 8.72 -14.77 9.76
C PRO A 135 8.52 -13.35 9.21
N MET A 136 7.50 -13.21 8.35
CA MET A 136 7.05 -11.93 7.82
C MET A 136 6.22 -11.21 8.87
N LEU A 137 6.32 -9.89 8.98
CA LEU A 137 5.55 -9.09 9.94
C LEU A 137 4.06 -9.29 9.73
N SER A 138 3.62 -9.36 8.47
CA SER A 138 2.24 -9.68 8.09
C SER A 138 1.74 -11.03 8.60
N SER A 139 2.65 -12.00 8.83
CA SER A 139 2.27 -13.32 9.36
C SER A 139 2.19 -13.39 10.88
N VAL A 140 2.73 -12.38 11.59
CA VAL A 140 2.83 -12.40 13.07
C VAL A 140 2.19 -11.19 13.76
N CYS A 141 2.00 -10.04 13.09
CA CYS A 141 1.22 -8.93 13.62
C CYS A 141 -0.25 -9.06 13.20
N GLN A 142 -1.13 -9.02 14.18
CA GLN A 142 -2.54 -8.79 13.99
C GLN A 142 -2.83 -7.30 14.13
N VAL A 143 -3.35 -6.67 13.07
CA VAL A 143 -3.86 -5.29 13.13
C VAL A 143 -5.36 -5.32 13.32
N SER A 144 -5.83 -4.68 14.39
CA SER A 144 -7.26 -4.50 14.65
C SER A 144 -7.57 -3.01 14.80
N VAL A 145 -8.78 -2.64 14.41
CA VAL A 145 -9.27 -1.26 14.46
C VAL A 145 -10.30 -1.16 15.56
N GLN A 146 -10.19 -0.13 16.40
CA GLN A 146 -11.14 0.22 17.43
C GLN A 146 -11.67 1.63 17.18
N HIS A 147 -12.98 1.79 17.15
CA HIS A 147 -13.65 3.09 17.00
C HIS A 147 -15.04 3.03 17.65
N ALA A 148 -15.60 4.19 17.95
CA ALA A 148 -16.96 4.31 18.47
C ALA A 148 -17.92 4.75 17.36
N GLY A 149 -19.03 4.03 17.18
CA GLY A 149 -20.06 4.39 16.20
C GLY A 149 -19.57 4.44 14.75
N THR A 150 -20.53 4.61 13.83
CA THR A 150 -20.26 4.81 12.40
C THR A 150 -21.33 5.74 11.82
N ALA A 151 -20.91 6.57 10.88
CA ALA A 151 -21.77 7.41 10.05
C ALA A 151 -21.27 7.37 8.60
N LYS A 152 -22.18 7.43 7.64
CA LYS A 152 -21.82 7.48 6.22
C LYS A 152 -21.39 8.89 5.84
N CYS A 153 -20.32 9.03 5.06
CA CYS A 153 -19.79 10.33 4.62
C CYS A 153 -19.89 10.48 3.10
N SER A 154 -21.06 10.89 2.60
CA SER A 154 -21.35 10.98 1.16
C SER A 154 -20.48 11.99 0.42
N ALA A 155 -20.23 13.17 1.02
CA ALA A 155 -19.40 14.21 0.42
C ALA A 155 -17.95 13.76 0.19
N LEU A 156 -17.37 13.07 1.18
CA LEU A 156 -16.02 12.55 1.05
C LEU A 156 -15.97 11.34 0.09
N GLY A 157 -17.01 10.51 0.08
CA GLY A 157 -17.17 9.44 -0.90
C GLY A 157 -17.09 9.96 -2.35
N ARG A 158 -17.76 11.08 -2.65
CA ARG A 158 -17.64 11.78 -3.94
C ARG A 158 -16.20 12.26 -4.20
N ALA A 159 -15.60 12.97 -3.26
CA ALA A 159 -14.23 13.47 -3.42
C ALA A 159 -13.21 12.34 -3.68
N VAL A 160 -13.34 11.21 -2.99
CA VAL A 160 -12.52 10.01 -3.23
C VAL A 160 -12.75 9.47 -4.63
N SER A 161 -14.01 9.42 -5.09
CA SER A 161 -14.38 8.94 -6.43
C SER A 161 -13.80 9.81 -7.55
N GLU A 162 -13.80 11.13 -7.37
CA GLU A 162 -13.25 12.10 -8.32
C GLU A 162 -11.71 11.95 -8.49
N MET A 163 -11.02 11.47 -7.45
CA MET A 163 -9.57 11.23 -7.51
C MET A 163 -9.18 9.94 -8.26
N LEU A 164 -10.10 9.00 -8.48
CA LEU A 164 -9.78 7.68 -9.04
C LEU A 164 -9.29 7.75 -10.49
N VAL A 165 -9.95 8.56 -11.33
CA VAL A 165 -9.59 8.68 -12.76
C VAL A 165 -8.21 9.33 -12.93
N PRO A 166 -7.90 10.49 -12.30
CA PRO A 166 -6.54 11.04 -12.30
C PRO A 166 -5.50 10.05 -11.79
N ALA A 167 -5.79 9.31 -10.72
CA ALA A 167 -4.88 8.32 -10.16
C ALA A 167 -4.56 7.18 -11.14
N GLN A 168 -5.59 6.68 -11.84
CA GLN A 168 -5.43 5.65 -12.87
C GLN A 168 -4.53 6.14 -14.01
N ARG A 169 -4.81 7.35 -14.53
CA ARG A 169 -3.99 8.00 -15.57
C ARG A 169 -2.54 8.14 -15.13
N TYR A 170 -2.32 8.59 -13.90
CA TYR A 170 -0.99 8.76 -13.33
C TYR A 170 -0.22 7.43 -13.26
N LEU A 171 -0.85 6.37 -12.74
CA LEU A 171 -0.20 5.07 -12.64
C LEU A 171 0.13 4.47 -14.02
N LEU A 172 -0.75 4.59 -15.00
CA LEU A 172 -0.47 4.17 -16.38
C LEU A 172 0.72 4.93 -16.98
N ALA A 173 0.78 6.25 -16.76
CA ALA A 173 1.79 7.11 -17.36
C ALA A 173 3.16 7.07 -16.67
N ARG A 174 3.21 6.77 -15.37
CA ARG A 174 4.43 6.86 -14.54
C ARG A 174 4.86 5.54 -13.93
N HIS A 175 3.91 4.63 -13.69
CA HIS A 175 4.17 3.34 -13.06
C HIS A 175 3.47 2.17 -13.80
N PRO A 176 3.62 2.03 -15.14
CA PRO A 176 2.89 1.03 -15.93
C PRO A 176 3.18 -0.41 -15.47
N LYS A 177 4.41 -0.66 -15.02
CA LYS A 177 4.83 -1.96 -14.46
C LYS A 177 4.08 -2.35 -13.20
N VAL A 178 3.53 -1.39 -12.45
CA VAL A 178 2.72 -1.62 -11.25
C VAL A 178 1.27 -1.81 -11.65
N TYR A 179 0.78 -0.98 -12.57
CA TYR A 179 -0.60 -1.03 -13.05
C TYR A 179 -0.95 -2.35 -13.76
N HIS A 180 -0.07 -2.88 -14.63
CA HIS A 180 -0.36 -4.09 -15.41
C HIS A 180 -0.10 -5.41 -14.66
N ARG A 181 0.14 -5.38 -13.34
CA ARG A 181 0.42 -6.61 -12.59
C ARG A 181 -0.84 -7.42 -12.30
N PRO A 182 -0.72 -8.75 -12.15
CA PRO A 182 -1.85 -9.60 -11.76
C PRO A 182 -2.52 -9.16 -10.46
N GLU A 183 -1.77 -8.67 -9.48
CA GLU A 183 -2.31 -8.23 -8.18
C GLU A 183 -3.18 -6.97 -8.32
N ALA A 184 -2.84 -6.10 -9.27
CA ALA A 184 -3.62 -4.90 -9.59
C ALA A 184 -4.98 -5.22 -10.24
N SER A 185 -5.19 -6.45 -10.73
CA SER A 185 -6.47 -6.86 -11.31
C SER A 185 -7.64 -6.81 -10.32
N HIS A 186 -7.37 -6.90 -9.02
CA HIS A 186 -8.38 -6.83 -7.98
C HIS A 186 -8.75 -5.39 -7.58
N VAL A 187 -7.95 -4.39 -7.96
CA VAL A 187 -8.15 -2.99 -7.55
C VAL A 187 -9.53 -2.49 -7.99
N ALA A 188 -9.96 -2.78 -9.21
CA ALA A 188 -11.29 -2.40 -9.69
C ALA A 188 -12.40 -3.01 -8.82
N ALA A 189 -12.29 -4.29 -8.46
CA ALA A 189 -13.26 -4.98 -7.60
C ALA A 189 -13.28 -4.43 -6.17
N TRP A 190 -12.13 -4.00 -5.65
CA TRP A 190 -12.03 -3.33 -4.36
C TRP A 190 -12.65 -1.93 -4.37
N LEU A 191 -12.41 -1.16 -5.44
CA LEU A 191 -12.98 0.18 -5.62
C LEU A 191 -14.50 0.13 -5.73
N GLU A 192 -15.05 -0.84 -6.46
CA GLU A 192 -16.50 -1.02 -6.56
C GLU A 192 -17.15 -1.27 -5.19
N LYS A 193 -16.45 -1.98 -4.30
CA LYS A 193 -16.91 -2.33 -2.94
C LYS A 193 -16.46 -1.34 -1.85
N LEU A 194 -15.74 -0.28 -2.21
CA LEU A 194 -15.18 0.67 -1.26
C LEU A 194 -16.31 1.43 -0.54
N GLN A 195 -16.24 1.45 0.79
CA GLN A 195 -17.11 2.27 1.63
C GLN A 195 -16.29 3.34 2.32
N VAL A 196 -16.76 4.58 2.28
CA VAL A 196 -16.14 5.71 2.99
C VAL A 196 -16.99 6.02 4.22
N VAL A 197 -16.43 5.74 5.39
CA VAL A 197 -17.16 5.73 6.67
C VAL A 197 -16.49 6.68 7.65
N GLU A 198 -17.27 7.60 8.16
CA GLU A 198 -16.88 8.44 9.29
C GLU A 198 -17.13 7.70 10.60
N VAL A 199 -16.17 7.74 11.52
CA VAL A 199 -16.23 7.08 12.82
C VAL A 199 -16.00 8.10 13.92
N ALA A 200 -16.62 7.93 15.09
CA ALA A 200 -16.37 8.84 16.18
C ALA A 200 -14.93 8.64 16.70
N ALA A 201 -14.26 9.76 16.99
CA ALA A 201 -12.94 9.75 17.58
C ALA A 201 -12.99 9.11 19.00
N PRO A 202 -11.93 8.40 19.41
CA PRO A 202 -10.70 8.14 18.65
C PRO A 202 -10.84 6.93 17.71
N LEU A 203 -10.20 7.01 16.53
CA LEU A 203 -9.91 5.86 15.69
C LEU A 203 -8.55 5.30 16.11
N GLN A 204 -8.54 4.12 16.71
CA GLN A 204 -7.35 3.48 17.25
C GLN A 204 -6.98 2.23 16.46
N LEU A 205 -5.71 2.16 16.06
CA LEU A 205 -5.10 1.01 15.41
C LEU A 205 -4.27 0.25 16.44
N GLN A 206 -4.67 -0.98 16.75
CA GLN A 206 -3.94 -1.86 17.64
C GLN A 206 -3.15 -2.88 16.80
N CYS A 207 -1.81 -2.82 16.84
CA CYS A 207 -0.95 -3.91 16.36
C CYS A 207 -0.57 -4.80 17.55
N ARG A 208 -0.90 -6.08 17.41
CA ARG A 208 -0.57 -7.13 18.37
C ARG A 208 0.42 -8.10 17.73
N LEU A 209 1.59 -8.19 18.32
CA LEU A 209 2.57 -9.27 18.17
C LEU A 209 2.43 -10.25 19.35
N PRO A 210 2.99 -11.47 19.28
CA PRO A 210 2.85 -12.48 20.34
C PRO A 210 3.15 -11.96 21.76
N ASP A 211 4.21 -11.16 21.90
CA ASP A 211 4.68 -10.65 23.19
C ASP A 211 4.59 -9.12 23.32
N PHE A 212 3.94 -8.44 22.37
CA PHE A 212 3.91 -6.98 22.33
C PHE A 212 2.60 -6.44 21.76
N VAL A 213 2.05 -5.42 22.42
CA VAL A 213 0.86 -4.71 21.95
C VAL A 213 1.17 -3.22 21.94
N THR A 214 0.88 -2.58 20.81
CA THR A 214 0.91 -1.12 20.71
C THR A 214 -0.34 -0.62 20.02
N GLU A 215 -0.74 0.58 20.39
CA GLU A 215 -1.86 1.29 19.80
C GLU A 215 -1.34 2.54 19.08
N LEU A 216 -2.09 3.05 18.11
CA LEU A 216 -1.84 4.31 17.42
C LEU A 216 -3.19 4.95 17.12
N GLU A 217 -3.36 6.21 17.53
CA GLU A 217 -4.48 7.01 17.05
C GLU A 217 -4.19 7.47 15.62
N ALA A 218 -5.17 7.27 14.74
CA ALA A 218 -5.07 7.58 13.32
C ALA A 218 -6.24 8.46 12.89
N ASP A 219 -5.98 9.37 11.96
CA ASP A 219 -7.04 10.19 11.36
C ASP A 219 -7.87 9.38 10.37
N SER A 220 -7.23 8.48 9.62
CA SER A 220 -7.88 7.58 8.68
C SER A 220 -7.16 6.24 8.58
N TYR A 221 -7.90 5.21 8.19
CA TYR A 221 -7.35 3.87 7.97
C TYR A 221 -8.17 3.05 6.97
N LEU A 222 -7.49 2.37 6.06
CA LEU A 222 -8.08 1.44 5.10
C LEU A 222 -8.12 0.01 5.66
N GLU A 223 -9.32 -0.48 5.94
CA GLU A 223 -9.58 -1.83 6.39
C GLU A 223 -9.98 -2.74 5.21
N GLY A 224 -9.56 -4.01 5.25
CA GLY A 224 -10.02 -5.05 4.31
C GLY A 224 -9.07 -5.37 3.14
N CYS A 225 -7.87 -4.78 3.09
CA CYS A 225 -6.91 -5.02 1.99
C CYS A 225 -5.85 -6.10 2.24
N SER A 226 -6.02 -6.97 3.26
CA SER A 226 -4.90 -7.75 3.80
C SER A 226 -5.01 -9.28 3.76
N SER A 227 -6.05 -9.89 3.17
CA SER A 227 -6.15 -11.37 3.16
C SER A 227 -6.71 -11.92 1.84
N CYS A 228 -5.91 -12.73 1.15
CA CYS A 228 -6.29 -13.52 -0.03
C CYS A 228 -7.29 -14.66 0.27
N SER A 229 -8.01 -14.63 1.40
CA SER A 229 -8.84 -15.74 1.88
C SER A 229 -10.28 -15.38 2.18
N ASP A 230 -10.65 -14.10 2.25
CA ASP A 230 -12.06 -13.75 2.43
C ASP A 230 -12.76 -13.70 1.07
N THR A 231 -13.79 -14.52 0.92
CA THR A 231 -14.62 -14.62 -0.29
C THR A 231 -15.40 -13.34 -0.60
N ASN A 232 -15.32 -12.31 0.26
CA ASN A 232 -15.77 -10.94 0.00
C ASN A 232 -15.11 -9.97 1.00
N PRO A 233 -13.91 -9.42 0.72
CA PRO A 233 -13.35 -8.40 1.58
C PRO A 233 -14.16 -7.11 1.37
N SER A 234 -14.96 -6.72 2.35
CA SER A 234 -15.51 -5.37 2.39
C SER A 234 -14.36 -4.40 2.61
N VAL A 235 -14.10 -3.52 1.65
CA VAL A 235 -13.04 -2.52 1.75
C VAL A 235 -13.63 -1.26 2.35
N ARG A 236 -13.10 -0.82 3.50
CA ARG A 236 -13.62 0.34 4.23
C ARG A 236 -12.51 1.35 4.46
N LEU A 237 -12.70 2.58 3.99
CA LEU A 237 -11.90 3.72 4.39
C LEU A 237 -12.58 4.36 5.60
N LEU A 238 -12.00 4.14 6.78
CA LEU A 238 -12.45 4.72 8.04
C LEU A 238 -11.76 6.06 8.26
N LEU A 239 -12.48 7.06 8.75
CA LEU A 239 -11.93 8.38 9.07
C LEU A 239 -12.63 9.02 10.26
N VAL A 240 -11.90 9.81 11.04
CA VAL A 240 -12.49 10.66 12.09
C VAL A 240 -12.95 12.01 11.50
N PRO A 241 -13.90 12.71 12.15
CA PRO A 241 -14.27 14.06 11.74
C PRO A 241 -13.04 14.98 11.69
N GLY A 242 -12.84 15.65 10.55
CA GLY A 242 -11.68 16.53 10.35
C GLY A 242 -10.39 15.81 9.95
N ALA A 243 -10.44 14.53 9.59
CA ALA A 243 -9.29 13.78 9.06
C ALA A 243 -8.59 14.55 7.92
N SER A 244 -7.27 14.59 7.97
CA SER A 244 -6.48 15.31 6.97
C SER A 244 -6.57 14.65 5.58
N LEU A 245 -6.65 15.47 4.53
CA LEU A 245 -6.60 14.99 3.14
C LEU A 245 -5.32 14.18 2.85
N ALA A 246 -4.20 14.56 3.47
CA ALA A 246 -2.94 13.82 3.35
C ALA A 246 -3.08 12.38 3.86
N SER A 247 -3.70 12.17 5.03
CA SER A 247 -3.95 10.84 5.59
C SER A 247 -4.85 10.01 4.67
N ILE A 248 -5.90 10.62 4.12
CA ILE A 248 -6.80 9.97 3.15
C ILE A 248 -6.06 9.57 1.88
N CYS A 249 -5.18 10.43 1.35
CA CYS A 249 -4.39 10.15 0.15
C CYS A 249 -3.37 9.01 0.36
N VAL A 250 -2.81 8.86 1.57
CA VAL A 250 -1.94 7.74 1.93
C VAL A 250 -2.71 6.42 1.86
N GLU A 251 -3.88 6.38 2.49
CA GLU A 251 -4.72 5.19 2.53
C GLU A 251 -5.29 4.84 1.15
N LEU A 252 -5.67 5.85 0.35
CA LEU A 252 -6.09 5.64 -1.03
C LEU A 252 -4.94 5.11 -1.90
N ALA A 253 -3.73 5.66 -1.78
CA ALA A 253 -2.58 5.12 -2.51
C ALA A 253 -2.28 3.66 -2.12
N ARG A 254 -2.48 3.29 -0.85
CA ARG A 254 -2.34 1.90 -0.37
C ARG A 254 -3.38 0.97 -1.00
N LEU A 255 -4.60 1.44 -1.23
CA LEU A 255 -5.64 0.68 -1.93
C LEU A 255 -5.28 0.46 -3.41
N LEU A 256 -4.84 1.53 -4.08
CA LEU A 256 -4.62 1.56 -5.52
C LEU A 256 -3.32 0.86 -5.95
N VAL A 257 -2.35 0.78 -5.05
CA VAL A 257 -1.06 0.13 -5.27
C VAL A 257 -0.84 -0.90 -4.15
N PRO A 258 -1.37 -2.14 -4.31
CA PRO A 258 -1.23 -3.19 -3.31
C PRO A 258 0.23 -3.64 -3.10
N ASN A 259 0.52 -4.20 -1.92
CA ASN A 259 1.85 -4.63 -1.49
C ASN A 259 2.34 -5.85 -2.28
N ALA A 260 2.87 -5.62 -3.48
CA ALA A 260 3.40 -6.66 -4.34
C ALA A 260 4.83 -6.37 -4.83
N GLN A 261 5.74 -5.94 -3.94
CA GLN A 261 7.21 -5.83 -4.12
C GLN A 261 7.79 -4.42 -4.44
N GLU A 262 9.09 -4.35 -4.72
CA GLU A 262 10.03 -3.21 -4.56
C GLU A 262 9.57 -1.85 -5.11
N ASP A 263 8.86 -1.83 -6.24
CA ASP A 263 8.40 -0.57 -6.87
C ASP A 263 7.11 -0.01 -6.24
N ALA A 264 6.38 -0.82 -5.46
CA ALA A 264 5.08 -0.45 -4.89
C ALA A 264 5.19 0.64 -3.82
N ALA A 265 6.27 0.64 -3.02
CA ALA A 265 6.52 1.68 -2.03
C ALA A 265 6.73 3.04 -2.71
N HIS A 266 7.60 3.10 -3.72
CA HIS A 266 7.85 4.32 -4.47
C HIS A 266 6.63 4.80 -5.25
N ALA A 267 5.91 3.89 -5.90
CA ALA A 267 4.67 4.23 -6.60
C ALA A 267 3.60 4.77 -5.65
N ARG A 268 3.47 4.24 -4.42
CA ARG A 268 2.55 4.77 -3.41
C ARG A 268 2.93 6.16 -2.95
N GLU A 269 4.19 6.40 -2.63
CA GLU A 269 4.67 7.72 -2.20
C GLU A 269 4.42 8.78 -3.28
N ALA A 270 4.77 8.45 -4.53
CA ALA A 270 4.54 9.32 -5.68
C ALA A 270 3.03 9.57 -5.90
N LEU A 271 2.22 8.51 -5.81
CA LEU A 271 0.77 8.59 -5.97
C LEU A 271 0.11 9.40 -4.84
N THR A 272 0.52 9.23 -3.58
CA THR A 272 0.04 10.03 -2.45
C THR A 272 0.29 11.52 -2.67
N THR A 273 1.49 11.87 -3.14
CA THR A 273 1.86 13.27 -3.43
C THR A 273 1.02 13.84 -4.59
N PHE A 274 0.82 13.03 -5.63
CA PHE A 274 -0.05 13.38 -6.75
C PHE A 274 -1.50 13.60 -6.30
N LEU A 275 -2.06 12.66 -5.54
CA LEU A 275 -3.43 12.72 -5.00
C LEU A 275 -3.64 13.93 -4.09
N ALA A 276 -2.67 14.25 -3.23
CA ALA A 276 -2.72 15.45 -2.40
C ALA A 276 -2.82 16.73 -3.26
N SER A 277 -2.09 16.77 -4.39
CA SER A 277 -2.14 17.89 -5.33
C SER A 277 -3.48 17.95 -6.08
N VAL A 278 -4.03 16.80 -6.50
CA VAL A 278 -5.33 16.70 -7.15
C VAL A 278 -6.46 17.14 -6.22
N SER A 279 -6.40 16.74 -4.95
CA SER A 279 -7.41 17.05 -3.93
C SER A 279 -7.54 18.54 -3.62
N ALA A 280 -6.55 19.36 -4.01
CA ALA A 280 -6.61 20.81 -3.89
C ALA A 280 -7.50 21.49 -4.96
N GLY A 281 -8.12 20.73 -5.87
CA GLY A 281 -9.19 21.21 -6.75
C GLY A 281 -8.79 21.48 -8.21
N ALA A 282 -7.65 20.98 -8.68
CA ALA A 282 -7.13 21.28 -10.02
C ALA A 282 -6.64 20.01 -10.75
N ALA A 283 -7.45 18.95 -10.75
CA ALA A 283 -7.07 17.63 -11.26
C ALA A 283 -6.48 17.67 -12.69
N GLU A 284 -7.13 18.37 -13.61
CA GLU A 284 -6.66 18.48 -15.01
C GLU A 284 -5.43 19.38 -15.15
N GLU A 285 -5.31 20.45 -14.36
CA GLU A 285 -4.13 21.31 -14.38
C GLU A 285 -2.91 20.57 -13.85
N VAL A 286 -3.07 19.80 -12.77
CA VAL A 286 -2.02 18.94 -12.22
C VAL A 286 -1.64 17.85 -13.22
N CYS A 287 -2.61 17.21 -13.86
CA CYS A 287 -2.34 16.24 -14.93
C CYS A 287 -1.58 16.88 -16.10
N ALA A 288 -1.98 18.06 -16.55
CA ALA A 288 -1.32 18.77 -17.64
C ALA A 288 0.12 19.17 -17.27
N ALA A 289 0.32 19.73 -16.08
CA ALA A 289 1.65 20.13 -15.59
C ALA A 289 2.61 18.94 -15.47
N LEU A 290 2.10 17.79 -15.05
CA LEU A 290 2.86 16.55 -14.93
C LEU A 290 2.90 15.74 -16.23
N GLN A 291 2.33 16.24 -17.33
CA GLN A 291 2.25 15.54 -18.63
C GLN A 291 1.65 14.13 -18.50
N VAL A 292 0.55 14.04 -17.75
CA VAL A 292 -0.26 12.83 -17.58
C VAL A 292 -1.37 12.85 -18.63
N PRO A 293 -1.29 11.98 -19.66
CA PRO A 293 -2.26 11.96 -20.76
C PRO A 293 -3.67 11.57 -20.28
N PRO A 294 -4.72 11.89 -21.05
CA PRO A 294 -6.05 11.31 -20.84
C PRO A 294 -5.99 9.78 -20.98
N LEU A 295 -6.99 9.08 -20.43
CA LEU A 295 -7.14 7.64 -20.62
C LEU A 295 -7.35 7.32 -22.10
N GLU A 296 -6.64 6.30 -22.58
CA GLU A 296 -6.83 5.76 -23.93
C GLU A 296 -8.19 5.05 -24.03
N ALA A 297 -8.77 5.02 -25.24
CA ALA A 297 -10.14 4.56 -25.45
C ALA A 297 -10.35 3.05 -25.16
N ASP A 298 -9.28 2.27 -25.21
CA ASP A 298 -9.25 0.83 -24.91
C ASP A 298 -9.04 0.52 -23.42
N VAL A 299 -8.68 1.51 -22.61
CA VAL A 299 -8.53 1.35 -21.16
C VAL A 299 -9.85 1.61 -20.46
N THR A 300 -10.37 0.59 -19.79
CA THR A 300 -11.58 0.74 -18.96
C THR A 300 -11.26 1.57 -17.72
N PRO A 301 -11.99 2.68 -17.45
CA PRO A 301 -11.82 3.45 -16.24
C PRO A 301 -12.13 2.61 -15.00
N TRP A 302 -11.44 2.89 -13.90
CA TRP A 302 -11.79 2.27 -12.62
C TRP A 302 -13.24 2.60 -12.23
N PRO A 303 -13.97 1.62 -11.68
CA PRO A 303 -15.37 1.82 -11.31
C PRO A 303 -15.48 2.81 -10.16
N MET A 304 -16.54 3.61 -10.19
CA MET A 304 -16.96 4.39 -9.03
C MET A 304 -17.47 3.44 -7.93
N PRO A 305 -17.18 3.72 -6.64
CA PRO A 305 -17.74 2.95 -5.55
C PRO A 305 -19.27 2.89 -5.63
N LYS A 306 -19.84 1.68 -5.51
CA LYS A 306 -21.26 1.45 -5.74
C LYS A 306 -22.17 2.31 -4.87
N GLU A 307 -21.78 2.51 -3.61
CA GLU A 307 -22.52 3.36 -2.68
C GLU A 307 -22.60 4.82 -3.16
N VAL A 308 -21.52 5.35 -3.74
CA VAL A 308 -21.50 6.72 -4.28
C VAL A 308 -22.33 6.80 -5.56
N ALA A 309 -22.24 5.78 -6.42
CA ALA A 309 -23.05 5.69 -7.63
C ALA A 309 -24.56 5.67 -7.30
N ASP A 310 -24.98 4.86 -6.33
CA ASP A 310 -26.37 4.75 -5.89
C ASP A 310 -26.86 6.07 -5.28
N GLN A 311 -26.01 6.77 -4.52
CA GLN A 311 -26.33 8.09 -3.95
C GLN A 311 -26.53 9.14 -5.04
N LEU A 312 -25.62 9.25 -6.00
CA LEU A 312 -25.74 10.19 -7.12
C LEU A 312 -26.99 9.92 -7.96
N ALA A 313 -27.30 8.64 -8.22
CA ALA A 313 -28.50 8.26 -8.95
C ALA A 313 -29.80 8.60 -8.18
N ALA A 314 -29.77 8.57 -6.84
CA ALA A 314 -30.90 8.98 -6.01
C ALA A 314 -31.05 10.51 -5.98
N GLU A 315 -29.95 11.25 -5.84
CA GLU A 315 -29.94 12.72 -5.91
C GLU A 315 -30.47 13.23 -7.26
N GLN A 316 -30.03 12.61 -8.36
CA GLN A 316 -30.50 12.96 -9.69
C GLN A 316 -32.01 12.71 -9.86
N ARG A 317 -32.53 11.57 -9.35
CA ARG A 317 -33.96 11.28 -9.36
C ARG A 317 -34.79 12.30 -8.55
N LEU A 318 -34.25 12.79 -7.44
CA LEU A 318 -34.91 13.83 -6.64
C LEU A 318 -34.91 15.19 -7.37
N LEU A 319 -33.83 15.53 -8.07
CA LEU A 319 -33.76 16.75 -8.89
C LEU A 319 -34.73 16.69 -10.06
N GLU A 320 -34.77 15.57 -10.79
CA GLU A 320 -35.70 15.37 -11.91
C GLU A 320 -37.17 15.43 -11.45
N ALA A 321 -37.48 14.89 -10.27
CA ALA A 321 -38.81 14.99 -9.67
C ALA A 321 -39.17 16.44 -9.29
N ALA A 322 -38.23 17.18 -8.69
CA ALA A 322 -38.42 18.58 -8.34
C ALA A 322 -38.59 19.48 -9.58
N GLU A 323 -37.86 19.22 -10.65
CA GLU A 323 -38.00 19.92 -11.94
C GLU A 323 -39.34 19.61 -12.63
N ALA A 324 -39.87 18.39 -12.47
CA ALA A 324 -41.18 18.02 -12.98
C ALA A 324 -42.33 18.71 -12.23
N GLU A 325 -42.21 18.91 -10.92
CA GLU A 325 -43.17 19.69 -10.12
C GLU A 325 -43.07 21.21 -10.35
N ALA A 326 -41.89 21.70 -10.75
CA ALA A 326 -41.66 23.11 -11.06
C ALA A 326 -42.14 23.53 -12.47
N LYS A 327 -42.51 22.59 -13.35
CA LYS A 327 -43.19 22.92 -14.61
C LYS A 327 -44.66 23.25 -14.31
N PRO A 328 -45.11 24.50 -14.49
CA PRO A 328 -46.52 24.82 -14.33
C PRO A 328 -47.31 24.02 -15.37
N GLY A 329 -48.30 23.25 -14.91
CA GLY A 329 -49.25 22.59 -15.79
C GLY A 329 -49.91 23.61 -16.73
N PRO A 330 -50.30 23.19 -17.95
CA PRO A 330 -51.03 24.08 -18.85
C PRO A 330 -52.25 24.60 -18.11
N SER A 331 -52.36 25.93 -18.04
CA SER A 331 -53.51 26.63 -17.49
C SER A 331 -54.75 26.21 -18.28
N GLU A 332 -55.51 25.25 -17.76
CA GLU A 332 -56.89 25.01 -18.18
C GLU A 332 -57.68 26.25 -17.77
N VAL A 333 -57.73 27.23 -18.67
CA VAL A 333 -58.75 28.27 -18.63
C VAL A 333 -60.08 27.56 -18.91
N PRO A 334 -61.07 27.57 -18.00
CA PRO A 334 -62.38 27.03 -18.30
C PRO A 334 -63.02 27.91 -19.37
N GLU A 335 -63.38 27.33 -20.52
CA GLU A 335 -64.27 27.98 -21.48
C GLU A 335 -65.60 28.31 -20.77
N GLU A 336 -65.94 29.59 -20.70
CA GLU A 336 -67.25 30.06 -20.22
C GLU A 336 -68.35 29.50 -21.12
N GLU A 337 -69.19 28.69 -20.49
CA GLU A 337 -70.43 28.13 -21.00
C GLU A 337 -71.44 29.27 -21.27
N GLU A 338 -71.58 29.68 -22.52
CA GLU A 338 -72.62 30.63 -22.95
C GLU A 338 -74.00 29.95 -22.94
N ALA A 339 -74.87 30.37 -22.01
CA ALA A 339 -76.33 30.22 -22.11
C ALA A 339 -77.04 31.21 -21.16
N PRO A 340 -78.33 31.52 -21.31
CA PRO A 340 -79.11 31.82 -22.52
C PRO A 340 -79.96 33.12 -22.36
N GLY A 341 -80.49 33.65 -23.48
CA GLY A 341 -81.87 34.20 -23.52
C GLY A 341 -82.12 35.71 -23.29
N SER A 342 -82.46 36.39 -24.40
CA SER A 342 -83.59 37.34 -24.61
C SER A 342 -83.68 38.69 -23.87
N ILE A 343 -83.92 39.78 -24.62
CA ILE A 343 -85.22 40.52 -24.68
C ILE A 343 -85.12 41.74 -25.64
N ASN A 344 -86.24 41.92 -26.36
CA ASN A 344 -86.70 42.95 -27.30
C ASN A 344 -86.25 44.42 -27.12
N CYS A 345 -86.01 45.10 -28.25
CA CYS A 345 -86.87 46.20 -28.76
C CYS A 345 -86.62 46.44 -30.25
#